data_AF-A0A8S3FA71-F1
#
_entry.id   AF-A0A8S3FA71-F1
#
_cell.length_a   1.000
_cell.length_b   1.000
_cell.length_c   1.000
_cell.angle_alpha   90.00
_cell.angle_beta   90.00
_cell.angle_gamma   90.00
#
_symmetry.space_group_name_H-M   'P 1'
#
loop_
_entity.id
_entity.type
_entity.pdbx_description
1 polymer ?
#
loop_
_entity_poly.entity_id
_entity_poly.type
_entity_poly.pdbx_seq_one_letter_code
_entity_poly.pdbx_strand_id
1 'polypeptide(L)'
;MTASDTNAINILDLPDEMLHAIFNKLNMTDMLYSLVGVHQRFDRLVLDPLLINHLVFVTKQSDIHNSWVNMHVLDRIREEILPRINEIVNKLTVDTFSMKHVFGAIHYPQLYSLAFVNYQSDIFVRHLSDNTLLRHLEQITHLTVDIYSEKVGSFDGNDPCIFELVLLCCKRLIDLTFFHKSSRTYLTILPLNIPFTSYIISKLTKLTINLNSFDDCLYLLNACIESLSTLIIRIKRILRSSSEIDNKVSIIDDH
;
A
#
# COMPACT_ATOMS: atom_id res chain seq x y z
N MET A 1 -15.28 32.11 45.61
CA MET A 1 -14.70 30.97 44.90
C MET A 1 -15.83 30.00 44.60
N THR A 2 -16.43 30.12 43.43
CA THR A 2 -17.49 29.21 42.97
C THR A 2 -16.83 28.11 42.17
N ALA A 3 -16.79 26.90 42.74
CA ALA A 3 -16.49 25.70 41.98
C ALA A 3 -17.60 25.53 40.94
N SER A 4 -17.24 25.62 39.65
CA SER A 4 -18.15 25.22 38.59
C SER A 4 -18.17 23.70 38.58
N ASP A 5 -19.29 23.12 39.01
CA ASP A 5 -19.64 21.73 38.70
C ASP A 5 -19.78 21.62 37.17
N THR A 6 -18.67 21.41 36.49
CA THR A 6 -18.72 20.94 35.11
C THR A 6 -19.27 19.52 35.17
N ASN A 7 -20.55 19.36 34.81
CA ASN A 7 -21.18 18.07 34.49
C ASN A 7 -20.42 17.42 33.33
N ALA A 8 -19.21 16.95 33.59
CA ALA A 8 -18.41 16.20 32.64
C ALA A 8 -18.93 14.76 32.67
N ILE A 9 -19.56 14.33 31.58
CA ILE A 9 -19.94 12.95 31.40
C ILE A 9 -18.65 12.12 31.28
N ASN A 10 -18.49 11.10 32.11
CA ASN A 10 -17.37 10.19 31.99
C ASN A 10 -17.56 9.34 30.72
N ILE A 11 -16.53 9.27 29.88
CA ILE A 11 -16.55 8.48 28.66
C ILE A 11 -16.86 7.00 28.93
N LEU A 12 -16.50 6.49 30.12
CA LEU A 12 -16.78 5.12 30.54
C LEU A 12 -18.28 4.86 30.80
N ASP A 13 -19.09 5.90 30.98
CA ASP A 13 -20.54 5.79 31.20
C ASP A 13 -21.31 5.73 29.87
N LEU A 14 -20.65 6.01 28.75
CA LEU A 14 -21.28 5.91 27.43
C LEU A 14 -21.54 4.45 27.05
N PRO A 15 -22.61 4.14 26.31
CA PRO A 15 -22.86 2.79 25.78
C PRO A 15 -21.85 2.42 24.66
N ASP A 16 -21.69 1.12 24.40
CA ASP A 16 -20.67 0.60 23.47
C ASP A 16 -20.85 1.16 22.05
N GLU A 17 -22.10 1.35 21.61
CA GLU A 17 -22.43 1.89 20.29
C GLU A 17 -21.92 3.33 20.11
N MET A 18 -22.02 4.15 21.16
CA MET A 18 -21.49 5.52 21.15
C MET A 18 -19.97 5.52 21.17
N LEU A 19 -19.36 4.62 21.96
CA LEU A 19 -17.89 4.48 21.98
C LEU A 19 -17.36 4.05 20.62
N HIS A 20 -17.99 3.06 19.97
CA HIS A 20 -17.65 2.67 18.60
C HIS A 20 -17.80 3.82 17.61
N ALA A 21 -18.89 4.58 17.71
CA ALA A 21 -19.10 5.75 16.85
C ALA A 21 -18.01 6.81 17.02
N ILE A 22 -17.52 7.02 18.25
CA ILE A 22 -16.41 7.93 18.56
C ILE A 22 -15.08 7.37 18.04
N PHE A 23 -14.76 6.11 18.36
CA PHE A 23 -13.49 5.48 17.98
C PHE A 23 -13.33 5.39 16.46
N ASN A 24 -14.42 5.15 15.72
CA ASN A 24 -14.44 5.16 14.26
C ASN A 24 -14.16 6.53 13.63
N LYS A 25 -14.12 7.62 14.41
CA LYS A 25 -13.66 8.95 13.95
C LYS A 25 -12.15 9.14 14.09
N LEU A 26 -11.47 8.31 14.88
CA LEU A 26 -10.03 8.34 15.04
C LEU A 26 -9.36 7.59 13.89
N ASN A 27 -8.14 7.99 13.55
CA ASN A 27 -7.33 7.18 12.65
C ASN A 27 -6.82 5.94 13.40
N MET A 28 -6.46 4.88 12.68
CA MET A 28 -6.07 3.60 13.29
C MET A 28 -4.87 3.76 14.24
N THR A 29 -3.86 4.55 13.87
CA THR A 29 -2.68 4.79 14.70
C THR A 29 -3.07 5.46 16.03
N ASP A 30 -3.86 6.53 15.98
CA ASP A 30 -4.33 7.26 17.17
C ASP A 30 -5.18 6.34 18.05
N MET A 31 -6.10 5.59 17.45
CA MET A 31 -6.98 4.69 18.15
C MET A 31 -6.21 3.60 18.90
N LEU A 32 -5.28 2.92 18.22
CA LEU A 32 -4.48 1.85 18.83
C LEU A 32 -3.59 2.41 19.94
N TYR A 33 -2.86 3.49 19.67
CA TYR A 33 -1.94 4.06 20.65
C TYR A 33 -2.65 4.64 21.88
N SER A 34 -3.75 5.37 21.69
CA SER A 34 -4.41 6.11 22.76
C SER A 34 -5.38 5.27 23.58
N LEU A 35 -5.88 4.14 23.08
CA LEU A 35 -6.95 3.39 23.76
C LEU A 35 -6.51 2.01 24.25
N VAL A 36 -5.55 1.37 23.58
CA VAL A 36 -5.11 0.02 23.98
C VAL A 36 -4.27 0.09 25.25
N GLY A 37 -4.63 -0.75 26.22
CA GLY A 37 -4.02 -0.80 27.55
C GLY A 37 -4.54 0.25 28.53
N VAL A 38 -5.44 1.16 28.10
CA VAL A 38 -6.00 2.19 28.97
C VAL A 38 -7.12 1.64 29.85
N HIS A 39 -8.01 0.84 29.27
CA HIS A 39 -9.12 0.23 29.99
C HIS A 39 -9.57 -1.06 29.31
N GLN A 40 -9.89 -2.11 30.07
CA GLN A 40 -10.26 -3.42 29.53
C GLN A 40 -11.45 -3.36 28.56
N ARG A 41 -12.43 -2.50 28.86
CA ARG A 41 -13.58 -2.26 27.96
C ARG A 41 -13.13 -1.68 26.61
N PHE A 42 -12.15 -0.77 26.60
CA PHE A 42 -11.63 -0.20 25.37
C PHE A 42 -10.83 -1.22 24.58
N ASP A 43 -9.99 -2.02 25.24
CA ASP A 43 -9.29 -3.13 24.59
C ASP A 43 -10.26 -4.06 23.86
N ARG A 44 -11.38 -4.42 24.48
CA ARG A 44 -12.41 -5.26 23.83
C ARG A 44 -12.99 -4.62 22.57
N LEU A 45 -13.26 -3.32 22.61
CA LEU A 45 -13.90 -2.60 21.49
C LEU A 45 -12.91 -2.29 20.36
N VAL A 46 -11.67 -1.92 20.72
CA VAL A 46 -10.63 -1.51 19.77
C VAL A 46 -9.96 -2.70 19.12
N LEU A 47 -9.82 -3.82 19.84
CA LEU A 47 -9.25 -5.06 19.33
C LEU A 47 -10.33 -6.02 18.81
N ASP A 48 -11.54 -5.53 18.52
CA ASP A 48 -12.58 -6.32 17.88
C ASP A 48 -12.11 -6.75 16.48
N PRO A 49 -12.11 -8.06 16.14
CA PRO A 49 -11.68 -8.56 14.83
C PRO A 49 -12.34 -7.90 13.62
N LEU A 50 -13.57 -7.38 13.76
CA LEU A 50 -14.26 -6.66 12.70
C LEU A 50 -13.57 -5.34 12.36
N LEU A 51 -12.92 -4.72 13.34
CA LEU A 51 -12.22 -3.45 13.21
C LEU A 51 -10.75 -3.62 12.82
N ILE A 52 -10.06 -4.61 13.40
CA ILE A 52 -8.59 -4.76 13.25
C ILE A 52 -8.17 -5.71 12.12
N ASN A 53 -9.11 -6.37 11.43
CA ASN A 53 -8.78 -7.17 10.26
C ASN A 53 -8.13 -6.36 9.12
N HIS A 54 -8.32 -5.04 9.12
CA HIS A 54 -7.70 -4.11 8.20
C HIS A 54 -7.05 -2.96 8.97
N LEU A 55 -5.72 -2.96 9.00
CA LEU A 55 -4.95 -1.88 9.61
C LEU A 55 -4.47 -0.86 8.57
N VAL A 56 -4.53 0.42 8.93
CA VAL A 56 -4.15 1.54 8.06
C VAL A 56 -3.16 2.45 8.79
N PHE A 57 -1.88 2.35 8.46
CA PHE A 57 -0.80 3.19 8.98
C PHE A 57 -0.34 4.15 7.88
N VAL A 58 -0.99 5.31 7.80
CA VAL A 58 -0.65 6.35 6.81
C VAL A 58 -0.44 7.66 7.53
N THR A 59 0.77 8.18 7.44
CA THR A 59 1.15 9.47 8.02
C THR A 59 0.56 10.59 7.18
N LYS A 60 -0.12 11.54 7.82
CA LYS A 60 -0.59 12.73 7.09
C LYS A 60 0.60 13.61 6.77
N GLN A 61 0.54 14.30 5.64
CA GLN A 61 1.62 15.19 5.20
C GLN A 61 1.88 16.34 6.19
N SER A 62 0.84 16.78 6.93
CA SER A 62 0.97 17.75 8.02
C SER A 62 1.86 17.27 9.17
N ASP A 63 1.97 15.95 9.35
CA ASP A 63 2.56 15.34 10.53
C ASP A 63 4.03 14.94 10.30
N ILE A 64 4.54 15.15 9.07
CA ILE A 64 5.95 14.87 8.71
C ILE A 64 6.90 15.70 9.58
N HIS A 65 6.51 16.93 9.94
CA HIS A 65 7.29 17.78 10.85
C HIS A 65 7.39 17.23 12.28
N ASN A 66 6.46 16.37 12.70
CA ASN A 66 6.42 15.72 14.01
C ASN A 66 6.87 14.25 13.95
N SER A 67 7.70 13.90 12.95
CA SER A 67 8.11 12.51 12.67
C SER A 67 8.65 11.75 13.89
N TRP A 68 9.34 12.43 14.82
CA TRP A 68 9.88 11.81 16.03
C TRP A 68 8.79 11.33 17.00
N VAL A 69 7.74 12.13 17.21
CA VAL A 69 6.62 11.75 18.09
C VAL A 69 5.88 10.56 17.46
N ASN A 70 5.73 10.58 16.14
CA ASN A 70 5.11 9.47 15.41
C ASN A 70 5.95 8.19 15.49
N MET A 71 7.28 8.28 15.54
CA MET A 71 8.14 7.10 15.70
C MET A 71 7.90 6.40 17.04
N HIS A 72 7.87 7.14 18.16
CA HIS A 72 7.58 6.53 19.47
C HIS A 72 6.19 5.90 19.55
N VAL A 73 5.20 6.52 18.89
CA VAL A 73 3.85 5.97 18.78
C VAL A 73 3.86 4.65 18.02
N LEU A 74 4.54 4.60 16.86
CA LEU A 74 4.65 3.40 16.04
C LEU A 74 5.49 2.30 16.71
N ASP A 75 6.54 2.66 17.45
CA ASP A 75 7.35 1.71 18.21
C ASP A 75 6.53 1.03 19.30
N ARG A 76 5.73 1.81 20.06
CA ARG A 76 4.82 1.22 21.05
C ARG A 76 3.78 0.30 20.38
N ILE A 77 3.18 0.74 19.27
CA ILE A 77 2.23 -0.09 18.52
C ILE A 77 2.90 -1.40 18.07
N ARG A 78 4.13 -1.32 17.55
CA ARG A 78 4.93 -2.49 17.14
C ARG A 78 5.25 -3.43 18.28
N GLU A 79 5.66 -2.90 19.43
CA GLU A 79 6.16 -3.74 20.52
C GLU A 79 5.04 -4.33 21.38
N GLU A 80 3.95 -3.59 21.59
CA GLU A 80 2.90 -3.98 22.54
C GLU A 80 1.62 -4.46 21.86
N ILE A 81 1.23 -3.85 20.74
CA ILE A 81 -0.14 -4.00 20.20
C ILE A 81 -0.16 -4.99 19.05
N LEU A 82 0.67 -4.79 18.03
CA LEU A 82 0.70 -5.65 16.84
C LEU A 82 0.95 -7.13 17.19
N PRO A 83 1.79 -7.53 18.17
CA PRO A 83 1.95 -8.93 18.56
C PRO A 83 0.68 -9.56 19.16
N ARG A 84 -0.27 -8.74 19.64
CA ARG A 84 -1.56 -9.22 20.19
C ARG A 84 -2.60 -9.47 19.09
N ILE A 85 -2.42 -8.86 17.91
CA ILE A 85 -3.41 -8.85 16.83
C ILE A 85 -2.90 -9.39 15.50
N ASN A 86 -1.61 -9.70 15.37
CA ASN A 86 -0.99 -10.13 14.10
C ASN A 86 -1.70 -11.32 13.45
N GLU A 87 -2.24 -12.25 14.25
CA GLU A 87 -2.95 -13.45 13.78
C GLU A 87 -4.27 -13.14 13.07
N ILE A 88 -4.87 -11.97 13.28
CA ILE A 88 -6.19 -11.61 12.73
C ILE A 88 -6.14 -10.46 11.72
N VAL A 89 -4.95 -9.90 11.48
CA VAL A 89 -4.75 -8.86 10.47
C VAL A 89 -4.63 -9.51 9.10
N ASN A 90 -5.61 -9.22 8.25
CA ASN A 90 -5.74 -9.83 6.93
C ASN A 90 -5.45 -8.84 5.80
N LYS A 91 -5.60 -7.53 6.11
CA LYS A 91 -5.32 -6.43 5.21
C LYS A 91 -4.46 -5.38 5.91
N LEU A 92 -3.51 -4.84 5.19
CA LEU A 92 -2.62 -3.81 5.71
C LEU A 92 -2.42 -2.70 4.67
N THR A 93 -2.47 -1.45 5.12
CA THR A 93 -2.14 -0.28 4.32
C THR A 93 -1.05 0.50 5.04
N VAL A 94 0.07 0.71 4.36
CA VAL A 94 1.27 1.36 4.92
C VAL A 94 1.81 2.41 3.96
N ASP A 95 2.39 3.45 4.52
CA ASP A 95 3.21 4.41 3.81
C ASP A 95 4.71 4.13 3.98
N THR A 96 5.54 5.00 3.39
CA THR A 96 7.01 4.89 3.48
C THR A 96 7.52 4.89 4.92
N PHE A 97 6.91 5.68 5.81
CA PHE A 97 7.38 5.91 7.17
C PHE A 97 7.02 4.75 8.11
N SER A 98 5.79 4.25 8.01
CA SER A 98 5.28 3.19 8.89
C SER A 98 5.83 1.80 8.54
N MET A 99 6.24 1.58 7.29
CA MET A 99 6.64 0.28 6.76
C MET A 99 7.57 -0.51 7.69
N LYS A 100 8.70 0.09 8.08
CA LYS A 100 9.73 -0.60 8.88
C LYS A 100 9.23 -0.94 10.28
N HIS A 101 8.36 -0.12 10.86
CA HIS A 101 7.82 -0.39 12.20
C HIS A 101 6.78 -1.50 12.14
N VAL A 102 5.94 -1.52 11.11
CA VAL A 102 4.86 -2.51 10.98
C VAL A 102 5.38 -3.90 10.61
N PHE A 103 6.41 -3.99 9.75
CA PHE A 103 6.96 -5.28 9.29
C PHE A 103 8.26 -5.71 9.97
N GLY A 104 8.92 -4.83 10.73
CA GLY A 104 10.31 -5.04 11.17
C GLY A 104 10.54 -6.19 12.16
N ALA A 105 9.50 -6.73 12.81
CA ALA A 105 9.64 -7.88 13.72
C ALA A 105 8.40 -8.78 13.82
N ILE A 106 7.37 -8.53 13.01
CA ILE A 106 6.05 -9.14 13.22
C ILE A 106 5.69 -9.91 11.96
N HIS A 107 5.26 -11.16 12.17
CA HIS A 107 4.71 -11.99 11.12
C HIS A 107 3.18 -11.90 11.14
N TYR A 108 2.58 -11.64 9.99
CA TYR A 108 1.13 -11.63 9.81
C TYR A 108 0.68 -12.85 9.01
N PRO A 109 0.38 -14.00 9.64
CA PRO A 109 0.14 -15.26 8.91
C PRO A 109 -1.12 -15.23 8.05
N GLN A 110 -2.11 -14.38 8.38
CA GLN A 110 -3.35 -14.26 7.62
C GLN A 110 -3.37 -13.09 6.61
N LEU A 111 -2.26 -12.35 6.50
CA LEU A 111 -2.16 -11.19 5.62
C LEU A 111 -2.18 -11.62 4.15
N TYR A 112 -3.30 -11.37 3.47
CA TYR A 112 -3.46 -11.66 2.05
C TYR A 112 -3.55 -10.40 1.18
N SER A 113 -3.80 -9.23 1.79
CA SER A 113 -3.92 -7.95 1.09
C SER A 113 -2.97 -6.90 1.65
N LEU A 114 -2.20 -6.26 0.78
CA LEU A 114 -1.25 -5.23 1.14
C LEU A 114 -1.43 -4.01 0.24
N ALA A 115 -1.36 -2.82 0.82
CA ALA A 115 -1.38 -1.57 0.09
C ALA A 115 -0.22 -0.68 0.53
N PHE A 116 0.64 -0.31 -0.42
CA PHE A 116 1.66 0.71 -0.27
C PHE A 116 1.11 2.01 -0.80
N VAL A 117 1.00 3.05 0.02
CA VAL A 117 0.43 4.34 -0.38
C VAL A 117 1.42 5.48 -0.21
N ASN A 118 1.47 6.38 -1.18
CA ASN A 118 2.43 7.48 -1.22
C ASN A 118 3.85 6.98 -0.91
N TYR A 119 4.29 6.01 -1.69
CA TYR A 119 5.56 5.35 -1.47
C TYR A 119 6.65 5.92 -2.38
N GLN A 120 7.82 6.27 -1.84
CA GLN A 120 8.91 6.75 -2.68
C GLN A 120 9.56 5.58 -3.43
N SER A 121 9.73 5.71 -4.74
CA SER A 121 10.17 4.61 -5.63
C SER A 121 11.49 3.95 -5.22
N ASP A 122 12.53 4.73 -4.93
CA ASP A 122 13.85 4.24 -4.53
C ASP A 122 13.83 3.56 -3.16
N ILE A 123 13.02 4.07 -2.22
CA ILE A 123 12.83 3.43 -0.91
C ILE A 123 12.05 2.12 -1.08
N PHE A 124 11.06 2.08 -1.97
CA PHE A 124 10.30 0.87 -2.25
C PHE A 124 11.20 -0.25 -2.79
N VAL A 125 12.03 0.04 -3.78
CA VAL A 125 13.00 -0.92 -4.34
C VAL A 125 13.92 -1.47 -3.26
N ARG A 126 14.43 -0.60 -2.37
CA ARG A 126 15.28 -1.04 -1.25
C ARG A 126 14.55 -1.99 -0.31
N HIS A 127 13.27 -1.75 -0.03
CA HIS A 127 12.47 -2.64 0.82
C HIS A 127 12.05 -3.94 0.13
N LEU A 128 11.86 -3.94 -1.19
CA LEU A 128 11.65 -5.20 -1.92
C LEU A 128 12.89 -6.10 -1.88
N SER A 129 14.07 -5.50 -1.82
CA SER A 129 15.34 -6.23 -1.62
C SER A 129 15.56 -6.67 -0.16
N ASP A 130 14.71 -6.27 0.79
CA ASP A 130 14.80 -6.66 2.20
C ASP A 130 14.06 -7.98 2.45
N ASN A 131 14.76 -8.96 3.02
CA ASN A 131 14.22 -10.29 3.33
C ASN A 131 13.00 -10.28 4.26
N THR A 132 12.84 -9.24 5.09
CA THR A 132 11.71 -9.13 6.04
C THR A 132 10.37 -8.95 5.33
N LEU A 133 10.35 -8.13 4.28
CA LEU A 133 9.16 -7.90 3.47
C LEU A 133 8.88 -9.08 2.54
N LEU A 134 9.93 -9.67 1.95
CA LEU A 134 9.79 -10.79 1.01
C LEU A 134 8.92 -11.93 1.56
N ARG A 135 9.10 -12.31 2.83
CA ARG A 135 8.30 -13.36 3.48
C ARG A 135 6.80 -13.07 3.47
N HIS A 136 6.44 -11.79 3.64
CA HIS A 136 5.04 -11.37 3.60
C HIS A 136 4.51 -11.32 2.17
N LEU A 137 5.33 -10.87 1.21
CA LEU A 137 4.92 -10.76 -0.20
C LEU A 137 4.59 -12.11 -0.84
N GLU A 138 5.23 -13.20 -0.43
CA GLU A 138 4.97 -14.53 -0.99
C GLU A 138 3.53 -15.04 -0.78
N GLN A 139 2.85 -14.56 0.26
CA GLN A 139 1.46 -14.91 0.56
C GLN A 139 0.42 -13.89 0.05
N ILE A 140 0.86 -12.71 -0.39
CA ILE A 140 -0.07 -11.66 -0.86
C ILE A 140 -0.76 -12.12 -2.15
N THR A 141 -2.09 -11.96 -2.14
CA THR A 141 -2.96 -12.21 -3.30
C THR A 141 -3.51 -10.90 -3.88
N HIS A 142 -3.60 -9.85 -3.06
CA HIS A 142 -4.12 -8.54 -3.48
C HIS A 142 -3.12 -7.46 -3.10
N LEU A 143 -2.51 -6.82 -4.10
CA LEU A 143 -1.51 -5.79 -3.88
C LEU A 143 -1.95 -4.47 -4.50
N THR A 144 -1.88 -3.41 -3.71
CA THR A 144 -1.95 -2.03 -4.21
C THR A 144 -0.61 -1.35 -4.01
N VAL A 145 -0.10 -0.70 -5.04
CA VAL A 145 1.17 0.01 -5.03
C VAL A 145 0.92 1.41 -5.57
N ASP A 146 0.98 2.43 -4.74
CA ASP A 146 0.93 3.84 -5.14
C ASP A 146 2.26 4.50 -4.85
N ILE A 147 3.07 4.61 -5.92
CA ILE A 147 4.44 5.10 -5.87
C ILE A 147 4.54 6.46 -6.53
N TYR A 148 5.42 7.30 -5.97
CA TYR A 148 5.86 8.54 -6.59
C TYR A 148 7.39 8.59 -6.71
N SER A 149 7.87 9.43 -7.63
CA SER A 149 9.29 9.75 -7.78
C SER A 149 9.49 11.25 -7.65
N GLU A 150 10.29 11.67 -6.66
CA GLU A 150 10.65 13.09 -6.45
C GLU A 150 11.84 13.52 -7.33
N LYS A 151 12.67 12.58 -7.79
CA LYS A 151 13.90 12.92 -8.51
C LYS A 151 13.60 13.37 -9.93
N VAL A 152 13.63 14.69 -10.13
CA VAL A 152 13.75 15.34 -11.44
C VAL A 152 15.21 15.26 -11.90
N GLY A 153 15.75 14.06 -12.12
CA GLY A 153 17.15 13.83 -12.51
C GLY A 153 17.30 12.56 -13.32
N SER A 154 18.30 12.47 -14.20
CA SER A 154 18.53 11.37 -15.14
C SER A 154 18.30 10.01 -14.48
N PHE A 155 17.34 9.24 -15.00
CA PHE A 155 17.29 7.81 -14.71
C PHE A 155 18.60 7.23 -15.22
N ASP A 156 19.34 6.55 -14.35
CA ASP A 156 20.42 5.70 -14.82
C ASP A 156 19.76 4.49 -15.48
N GLY A 157 20.28 4.02 -16.60
CA GLY A 157 19.64 2.99 -17.45
C GLY A 157 19.40 1.62 -16.80
N ASN A 158 19.69 1.52 -15.50
CA ASN A 158 19.81 0.31 -14.71
C ASN A 158 18.78 0.24 -13.57
N ASP A 159 17.89 1.22 -13.41
CA ASP A 159 16.86 1.15 -12.38
C ASP A 159 15.87 0.03 -12.73
N PRO A 160 15.76 -1.03 -11.90
CA PRO A 160 14.89 -2.15 -12.19
C PRO A 160 13.44 -1.68 -12.26
N CYS A 161 12.70 -2.22 -13.23
CA CYS A 161 11.27 -1.94 -13.35
C CYS A 161 10.58 -2.40 -12.06
N ILE A 162 10.09 -1.45 -11.26
CA ILE A 162 9.45 -1.75 -9.97
C ILE A 162 8.30 -2.76 -10.13
N PHE A 163 7.59 -2.66 -11.25
CA PHE A 163 6.52 -3.59 -11.59
C PHE A 163 7.04 -5.03 -11.71
N GLU A 164 8.17 -5.24 -12.39
CA GLU A 164 8.79 -6.57 -12.50
C GLU A 164 9.21 -7.11 -11.14
N LEU A 165 9.84 -6.27 -10.31
CA LEU A 165 10.20 -6.67 -8.94
C LEU A 165 8.98 -7.09 -8.12
N VAL A 166 7.87 -6.34 -8.24
CA VAL A 166 6.62 -6.68 -7.57
C VAL A 166 6.12 -8.06 -8.01
N LEU A 167 6.10 -8.33 -9.31
CA LEU A 167 5.66 -9.63 -9.84
C LEU A 167 6.58 -10.77 -9.40
N LEU A 168 7.89 -10.54 -9.37
CA LEU A 168 8.88 -11.51 -8.90
C LEU A 168 8.69 -11.86 -7.42
N CYS A 169 8.41 -10.86 -6.58
CA CYS A 169 8.22 -11.06 -5.13
C CYS A 169 6.86 -11.68 -4.78
N CYS A 170 5.81 -11.40 -5.55
CA CYS A 170 4.42 -11.76 -5.21
C CYS A 170 3.92 -12.98 -6.00
N LYS A 171 4.47 -14.15 -5.73
CA LYS A 171 4.18 -15.40 -6.49
C LYS A 171 2.69 -15.81 -6.49
N ARG A 172 1.91 -15.39 -5.50
CA ARG A 172 0.48 -15.70 -5.35
C ARG A 172 -0.46 -14.58 -5.77
N LEU A 173 0.06 -13.53 -6.40
CA LEU A 173 -0.72 -12.34 -6.75
C LEU A 173 -1.87 -12.68 -7.72
N ILE A 174 -3.06 -12.18 -7.41
CA ILE A 174 -4.31 -12.36 -8.16
C ILE A 174 -4.85 -11.01 -8.66
N ASP A 175 -4.77 -9.98 -7.81
CA ASP A 175 -5.16 -8.60 -8.12
C ASP A 175 -3.99 -7.66 -7.84
N LEU A 176 -3.55 -6.94 -8.86
CA LEU A 176 -2.56 -5.88 -8.76
C LEU A 176 -3.17 -4.55 -9.16
N THR A 177 -3.11 -3.58 -8.27
CA THR A 177 -3.37 -2.18 -8.59
C THR A 177 -2.09 -1.38 -8.46
N PHE A 178 -1.61 -0.82 -9.57
CA PHE A 178 -0.36 -0.08 -9.65
C PHE A 178 -0.63 1.38 -10.07
N PHE A 179 -0.32 2.33 -9.19
CA PHE A 179 -0.35 3.75 -9.45
C PHE A 179 1.07 4.28 -9.48
N HIS A 180 1.46 4.92 -10.59
CA HIS A 180 2.74 5.60 -10.67
C HIS A 180 2.57 7.08 -10.95
N LYS A 181 2.88 7.89 -9.94
CA LYS A 181 2.89 9.35 -10.04
C LYS A 181 4.29 9.82 -10.45
N SER A 182 4.64 9.64 -11.73
CA SER A 182 5.83 10.27 -12.32
C SER A 182 5.44 11.24 -13.41
N SER A 183 6.05 12.42 -13.44
CA SER A 183 5.87 13.36 -14.54
C SER A 183 6.54 12.91 -15.86
N ARG A 184 7.28 11.79 -15.85
CA ARG A 184 8.04 11.27 -17.00
C ARG A 184 7.43 9.97 -17.53
N THR A 185 7.45 9.83 -18.85
CA THR A 185 7.18 8.59 -19.59
C THR A 185 8.35 7.61 -19.44
N TYR A 186 8.04 6.31 -19.28
CA TYR A 186 9.00 5.21 -19.12
C TYR A 186 9.68 4.78 -20.44
N LEU A 187 9.31 5.42 -21.53
CA LEU A 187 9.58 5.04 -22.92
C LEU A 187 11.06 4.90 -23.35
N THR A 188 12.05 5.21 -22.50
CA THR A 188 13.45 5.23 -22.95
C THR A 188 14.37 4.25 -22.22
N ILE A 189 13.90 3.51 -21.23
CA ILE A 189 14.83 2.95 -20.23
C ILE A 189 14.45 1.54 -19.80
N LEU A 190 14.65 0.58 -20.70
CA LEU A 190 14.98 -0.79 -20.33
C LEU A 190 15.93 -1.37 -21.40
N PRO A 191 17.05 -2.00 -21.02
CA PRO A 191 17.78 -2.84 -21.94
C PRO A 191 16.89 -4.05 -22.25
N LEU A 192 16.56 -4.24 -23.53
CA LEU A 192 15.79 -5.36 -24.11
C LEU A 192 16.34 -6.79 -23.82
N ASN A 193 17.29 -6.95 -22.91
CA ASN A 193 18.12 -8.15 -22.80
C ASN A 193 17.85 -9.02 -21.57
N ILE A 194 16.83 -8.74 -20.75
CA ILE A 194 16.38 -9.72 -19.75
C ILE A 194 15.36 -10.63 -20.46
N PRO A 195 15.61 -11.93 -20.62
CA PRO A 195 14.68 -12.83 -21.28
C PRO A 195 13.40 -12.95 -20.44
N PHE A 196 12.37 -12.23 -20.86
CA PHE A 196 11.01 -12.21 -20.29
C PHE A 196 10.32 -13.58 -20.30
N THR A 197 10.87 -14.57 -20.98
CA THR A 197 10.21 -15.83 -21.33
C THR A 197 10.26 -16.92 -20.25
N SER A 198 10.94 -16.71 -19.11
CA SER A 198 11.11 -17.76 -18.09
C SER A 198 10.27 -17.60 -16.82
N TYR A 199 9.57 -16.48 -16.66
CA TYR A 199 8.81 -16.20 -15.45
C TYR A 199 7.31 -16.22 -15.73
N ILE A 200 6.77 -17.42 -15.90
CA ILE A 200 5.32 -17.68 -15.73
C ILE A 200 5.02 -17.52 -14.23
N ILE A 201 5.05 -16.29 -13.75
CA ILE A 201 4.85 -15.93 -12.36
C ILE A 201 3.69 -14.95 -12.32
N SER A 202 2.48 -15.48 -12.29
CA SER A 202 1.44 -14.99 -11.38
C SER A 202 0.10 -15.62 -11.73
N LYS A 203 -0.70 -15.86 -10.70
CA LYS A 203 -2.14 -16.11 -10.81
C LYS A 203 -2.89 -14.79 -11.11
N LEU A 204 -2.23 -13.81 -11.72
CA LEU A 204 -2.71 -12.45 -11.85
C LEU A 204 -3.87 -12.41 -12.84
N THR A 205 -5.08 -12.47 -12.31
CA THR A 205 -6.29 -12.39 -13.12
C THR A 205 -6.76 -10.97 -13.35
N LYS A 206 -6.31 -10.02 -12.51
CA LYS A 206 -6.75 -8.63 -12.57
C LYS A 206 -5.57 -7.67 -12.39
N LEU A 207 -5.45 -6.75 -13.34
CA LEU A 207 -4.42 -5.72 -13.36
C LEU A 207 -5.07 -4.37 -13.57
N THR A 208 -4.88 -3.47 -12.62
CA THR A 208 -5.30 -2.07 -12.70
C THR A 208 -4.07 -1.19 -12.71
N ILE A 209 -3.84 -0.44 -13.78
CA ILE A 209 -2.67 0.44 -13.89
C ILE A 209 -3.14 1.87 -14.08
N ASN A 210 -2.55 2.79 -13.33
CA ASN A 210 -2.73 4.23 -13.50
C ASN A 210 -1.45 4.86 -14.01
N LEU A 211 -1.48 5.32 -15.25
CA LEU A 211 -0.32 5.79 -16.01
C LEU A 211 -0.52 7.22 -16.52
N ASN A 212 0.58 7.83 -16.96
CA ASN A 212 0.55 9.13 -17.60
C ASN A 212 0.55 9.03 -19.14
N SER A 213 0.99 7.90 -19.71
CA SER A 213 0.91 7.63 -21.15
C SER A 213 0.45 6.20 -21.45
N PHE A 214 0.03 5.94 -22.69
CA PHE A 214 -0.35 4.61 -23.17
C PHE A 214 0.85 3.71 -23.45
N ASP A 215 1.96 4.28 -23.94
CA ASP A 215 3.17 3.51 -24.28
C ASP A 215 3.75 2.79 -23.06
N ASP A 216 3.72 3.44 -21.90
CA ASP A 216 4.10 2.84 -20.61
C ASP A 216 3.30 1.56 -20.30
N CYS A 217 2.08 1.44 -20.83
CA CYS A 217 1.23 0.29 -20.61
C CYS A 217 1.66 -0.93 -21.42
N LEU A 218 2.07 -0.73 -22.68
CA LEU A 218 2.42 -1.83 -23.58
C LEU A 218 3.62 -2.63 -23.04
N TYR A 219 4.58 -1.95 -22.41
CA TYR A 219 5.72 -2.60 -21.75
C TYR A 219 5.31 -3.47 -20.55
N LEU A 220 4.36 -3.00 -19.75
CA LEU A 220 3.90 -3.74 -18.56
C LEU A 220 3.08 -4.98 -18.92
N LEU A 221 2.38 -4.95 -20.06
CA LEU A 221 1.50 -6.03 -20.47
C LEU A 221 2.26 -7.24 -21.00
N ASN A 222 3.41 -7.05 -21.64
CA ASN A 222 4.16 -8.13 -22.30
C ASN A 222 4.53 -9.30 -21.36
N ALA A 223 4.54 -9.10 -20.04
CA ALA A 223 4.91 -10.11 -19.05
C ALA A 223 3.74 -10.89 -18.41
N CYS A 224 2.48 -10.51 -18.62
CA CYS A 224 1.35 -10.99 -17.78
C CYS A 224 0.12 -11.48 -18.55
N ILE A 225 0.20 -11.66 -19.88
CA ILE A 225 -0.99 -11.75 -20.74
C ILE A 225 -1.80 -13.04 -20.53
N GLU A 226 -1.14 -14.19 -20.30
CA GLU A 226 -1.80 -15.50 -20.42
C GLU A 226 -2.90 -15.77 -19.38
N SER A 227 -2.80 -15.22 -18.16
CA SER A 227 -3.76 -15.44 -17.06
C SER A 227 -4.69 -14.25 -16.80
N LEU A 228 -4.51 -13.15 -17.52
CA LEU A 228 -5.18 -11.89 -17.24
C LEU A 228 -6.60 -11.85 -17.79
N SER A 229 -7.59 -11.96 -16.91
CA SER A 229 -9.02 -11.84 -17.26
C SER A 229 -9.52 -10.40 -17.30
N THR A 230 -8.88 -9.51 -16.54
CA THR A 230 -9.33 -8.12 -16.36
C THR A 230 -8.15 -7.18 -16.40
N LEU A 231 -8.17 -6.27 -17.37
CA LEU A 231 -7.20 -5.18 -17.50
C LEU A 231 -7.93 -3.84 -17.42
N ILE A 232 -7.57 -3.02 -16.43
CA ILE A 232 -8.11 -1.67 -16.25
C ILE A 232 -6.96 -0.68 -16.37
N ILE A 233 -6.93 0.07 -17.46
CA ILE A 233 -5.94 1.12 -17.69
C ILE A 233 -6.61 2.48 -17.43
N ARG A 234 -6.01 3.28 -16.54
CA ARG A 234 -6.43 4.65 -16.26
C ARG A 234 -5.32 5.61 -16.65
N ILE A 235 -5.56 6.44 -17.66
CA ILE A 235 -4.58 7.42 -18.14
C ILE A 235 -4.94 8.78 -17.57
N LYS A 236 -4.09 9.34 -16.71
CA LYS A 236 -4.35 10.61 -16.01
C LYS A 236 -4.14 11.85 -16.87
N ARG A 237 -3.31 11.80 -17.92
CA ARG A 237 -2.93 13.00 -18.67
C ARG A 237 -2.51 12.72 -20.11
N ILE A 238 -3.43 12.86 -21.06
CA ILE A 238 -3.05 13.07 -22.47
C ILE A 238 -2.66 14.54 -22.60
N LEU A 239 -1.38 14.88 -22.45
CA LEU A 239 -0.88 16.20 -22.84
C LEU A 239 -1.09 16.33 -24.35
N ARG A 240 -2.15 17.04 -24.74
CA ARG A 240 -2.39 17.46 -26.13
C ARG A 240 -1.34 18.51 -26.51
N SER A 241 -0.14 18.09 -26.88
CA SER A 241 0.77 18.91 -27.67
C SER A 241 0.88 18.31 -29.07
N SER A 242 -0.03 18.74 -29.95
CA SER A 242 0.13 18.86 -31.40
C SER A 242 0.95 17.77 -32.13
N SER A 243 0.35 16.60 -32.33
CA SER A 243 0.36 15.83 -33.58
C SER A 243 -0.48 14.58 -33.33
N GLU A 244 -1.19 14.13 -34.36
CA GLU A 244 -2.18 13.06 -34.29
C GLU A 244 -1.65 11.84 -33.53
N ILE A 245 -2.29 11.51 -32.41
CA ILE A 245 -2.14 10.18 -31.80
C ILE A 245 -3.03 9.27 -32.65
N ASP A 246 -2.43 8.63 -33.65
CA ASP A 246 -3.04 7.54 -34.42
C ASP A 246 -3.16 6.32 -33.47
N ASN A 247 -4.21 6.32 -32.65
CA ASN A 247 -4.54 5.18 -31.78
C ASN A 247 -5.03 4.01 -32.64
N LYS A 248 -4.11 3.33 -33.33
CA LYS A 248 -4.37 2.04 -33.96
C LYS A 248 -4.26 0.93 -32.93
N VAL A 249 -5.28 0.81 -32.09
CA VAL A 249 -5.56 -0.46 -31.41
C VAL A 249 -6.51 -1.24 -32.31
N SER A 250 -5.97 -2.04 -33.22
CA SER A 250 -6.74 -3.05 -33.94
C SER A 250 -6.76 -4.33 -33.14
N ILE A 251 -7.96 -4.77 -32.73
CA ILE A 251 -8.20 -6.13 -32.28
C ILE A 251 -8.02 -7.02 -33.51
N ILE A 252 -7.06 -7.94 -33.46
CA ILE A 252 -6.95 -9.02 -34.45
C ILE A 252 -7.81 -10.15 -33.88
N ASP A 253 -9.00 -10.33 -34.46
CA ASP A 253 -9.80 -11.53 -34.24
C ASP A 253 -9.15 -12.66 -35.05
N ASP A 254 -8.62 -13.66 -34.36
CA ASP A 254 -8.25 -14.93 -34.98
C ASP A 254 -9.50 -15.78 -35.18
N HIS A 255 -9.68 -16.25 -36.41
CA HIS A 255 -10.79 -17.08 -36.91
C HIS A 255 -11.03 -18.38 -36.15
#